data_AF-A0A2X1QGH0-F1
#
_entry.id   AF-A0A2X1QGH0-F1
#
_cell.length_a   1.000
_cell.length_b   1.000
_cell.length_c   1.000
_cell.angle_alpha   90.00
_cell.angle_beta   90.00
_cell.angle_gamma   90.00
#
_symmetry.space_group_name_H-M   'P 1'
#
loop_
_entity.id
_entity.type
_entity.pdbx_description
1 polymer ?
#
loop_
_entity_poly.entity_id
_entity_poly.type
_entity_poly.pdbx_seq_one_letter_code
_entity_poly.pdbx_strand_id
1 'polypeptide(L)' 'MRCRPWWRSVNCWAYHDRSDGGLLVTLAEMAFTGHCGVEADIAALGDDHLAALFNEELGR' A
#
# COMPACT_ATOMS: atom_id res chain seq x y z
N MET A 1 -0.01 -28.12 -6.44
CA MET A 1 -0.25 -26.68 -6.64
C MET A 1 1.09 -25.96 -6.52
N ARG A 2 1.60 -25.35 -7.59
CA ARG A 2 2.82 -24.53 -7.55
C ARG A 2 2.36 -23.08 -7.49
N CYS A 3 2.48 -22.43 -6.34
CA CYS A 3 2.26 -20.99 -6.24
C CYS A 3 3.36 -20.32 -7.08
N ARG A 4 2.98 -19.71 -8.21
CA ARG A 4 3.93 -18.93 -9.00
C ARG A 4 4.10 -17.57 -8.30
N PRO A 5 5.34 -17.13 -8.04
CA PRO A 5 5.54 -15.83 -7.43
C PRO A 5 5.07 -14.70 -8.35
N TRP A 6 4.15 -13.87 -7.87
CA TRP A 6 3.48 -12.84 -8.67
C TRP A 6 4.45 -11.75 -9.18
N TRP A 7 5.50 -11.48 -8.41
CA TRP A 7 6.55 -10.51 -8.75
C TRP A 7 7.37 -10.86 -10.01
N ARG A 8 7.27 -12.08 -10.55
CA ARG A 8 7.97 -12.46 -11.78
C ARG A 8 7.34 -11.87 -13.05
N SER A 9 6.13 -11.34 -12.96
CA SER A 9 5.39 -10.79 -14.11
C SER A 9 5.06 -9.31 -13.97
N VAL A 10 5.54 -8.65 -12.90
CA VAL A 10 5.20 -7.26 -12.59
C VAL A 10 6.48 -6.45 -12.47
N ASN A 11 6.55 -5.35 -13.22
CA ASN A 11 7.62 -4.37 -13.09
C ASN A 11 7.31 -3.46 -11.89
N CYS A 12 7.70 -3.88 -10.68
CA CYS A 12 7.56 -3.06 -9.48
C CYS A 12 8.83 -2.23 -9.26
N TRP A 13 8.66 -0.93 -9.02
CA TRP A 13 9.76 -0.03 -8.66
C TRP A 13 9.97 0.06 -7.14
N ALA A 14 8.91 -0.21 -6.36
CA ALA A 14 8.95 -0.27 -4.90
C ALA A 14 7.77 -1.15 -4.39
N TYR A 15 7.94 -1.74 -3.21
CA TYR A 15 6.90 -2.47 -2.49
C TYR A 15 7.10 -2.24 -0.98
N HIS A 16 6.02 -1.93 -0.28
CA HIS A 16 5.98 -1.88 1.17
C HIS A 16 4.65 -2.47 1.62
N ASP A 17 4.71 -3.37 2.61
CA ASP A 17 3.52 -4.06 3.09
C ASP A 17 2.68 -3.15 3.99
N ARG A 18 1.40 -3.49 4.14
CA ARG A 18 0.51 -2.80 5.06
C ARG A 18 0.56 -3.49 6.42
N SER A 19 0.92 -2.72 7.44
CA SER A 19 1.06 -3.19 8.81
C SER A 19 0.39 -2.19 9.76
N ASP A 20 0.95 -1.99 10.95
CA ASP A 20 0.42 -1.14 11.99
C ASP A 20 0.19 0.29 11.46
N GLY A 21 -1.01 0.84 11.71
CA GLY A 21 -1.40 2.17 11.22
C GLY A 21 -1.86 2.23 9.76
N GLY A 22 -1.94 1.09 9.07
CA GLY A 22 -2.65 0.94 7.80
C GLY A 22 -1.97 1.59 6.59
N LEU A 23 -2.77 1.82 5.54
CA LEU A 23 -2.31 2.35 4.25
C LEU A 23 -1.63 3.71 4.39
N LEU A 24 -2.10 4.55 5.32
CA LEU A 24 -1.53 5.88 5.52
C LEU A 24 -0.06 5.79 5.96
N VAL A 25 0.24 4.92 6.94
CA VAL A 25 1.61 4.73 7.44
C VAL A 25 2.49 4.14 6.35
N THR A 26 2.00 3.14 5.62
CA THR A 26 2.72 2.55 4.47
C THR A 26 3.13 3.62 3.44
N LEU A 27 2.22 4.51 3.03
CA LEU A 27 2.54 5.57 2.07
C LEU A 27 3.51 6.60 2.65
N ALA A 28 3.38 6.93 3.94
CA ALA A 28 4.31 7.84 4.62
C ALA A 28 5.73 7.27 4.70
N GLU A 29 5.88 5.98 5.03
CA GLU A 29 7.18 5.29 5.07
C GLU A 29 7.83 5.23 3.69
N MET A 30 7.03 4.97 2.64
CA MET A 30 7.50 5.03 1.25
C MET A 30 7.93 6.43 0.84
N ALA A 31 7.18 7.47 1.23
CA ALA A 31 7.51 8.87 0.98
C ALA A 31 8.81 9.28 1.69
N PHE A 32 8.98 8.90 2.96
CA PHE A 32 10.19 9.17 3.73
C PHE A 32 11.41 8.44 3.16
N THR A 33 11.26 7.16 2.79
CA THR A 33 12.33 6.36 2.20
C THR A 33 12.72 6.86 0.80
N GLY A 34 11.72 7.27 0.01
CA GLY A 34 11.92 7.82 -1.33
C GLY A 34 12.32 9.29 -1.35
N HIS A 35 12.30 9.97 -0.19
CA HIS A 35 12.51 11.41 -0.04
C HIS A 35 11.68 12.22 -1.05
N CYS A 36 10.44 11.81 -1.26
CA CYS A 36 9.51 12.39 -2.22
C CYS A 36 8.10 12.49 -1.62
N GLY A 37 7.27 13.36 -2.20
CA GLY A 37 5.84 13.38 -1.89
C GLY A 37 5.11 12.23 -2.58
N VAL A 38 3.95 11.86 -2.04
CA VAL A 38 3.03 10.89 -2.65
C VAL A 38 1.68 11.56 -2.88
N GLU A 39 1.16 11.42 -4.08
CA GLU A 39 -0.21 11.79 -4.44
C GLU A 39 -0.97 10.49 -4.74
N ALA A 40 -2.03 10.23 -3.97
CA ALA A 40 -2.82 9.01 -4.08
C ALA A 40 -4.31 9.37 -4.02
N ASP A 41 -5.08 8.83 -4.97
CA ASP A 41 -6.53 8.90 -4.95
C ASP A 41 -7.10 7.71 -4.17
N ILE A 42 -7.84 8.00 -3.11
CA ILE A 42 -8.47 7.01 -2.23
C ILE A 42 -9.97 6.88 -2.45
N ALA A 43 -10.57 7.60 -3.41
CA ALA A 43 -12.01 7.57 -3.65
C ALA A 43 -12.55 6.17 -3.99
N ALA A 44 -11.71 5.32 -4.59
CA ALA A 44 -12.07 3.94 -4.92
C ALA A 44 -12.02 2.97 -3.72
N LEU A 45 -11.55 3.40 -2.55
CA LEU A 45 -11.41 2.56 -1.36
C LEU A 45 -12.68 2.50 -0.49
N GLY A 46 -13.71 3.28 -0.83
CA GLY A 46 -15.01 3.32 -0.16
C GLY A 46 -15.29 4.67 0.51
N ASP A 47 -16.54 4.87 0.94
CA ASP A 47 -17.00 6.14 1.51
C ASP A 47 -16.44 6.42 2.91
N ASP A 48 -15.99 5.37 3.63
CA ASP A 48 -15.33 5.51 4.93
C ASP A 48 -13.81 5.62 4.75
N HIS A 49 -13.35 6.86 4.56
CA HIS A 49 -11.93 7.15 4.38
C HIS A 49 -11.07 6.79 5.61
N LEU A 50 -11.63 6.85 6.83
CA LEU A 50 -10.87 6.49 8.02
C LEU A 50 -10.63 4.98 8.05
N ALA A 51 -11.67 4.18 7.80
CA ALA A 51 -11.51 2.75 7.66
C ALA A 51 -10.56 2.40 6.51
N ALA A 52 -10.67 3.05 5.35
CA ALA A 52 -9.80 2.82 4.21
C ALA A 52 -8.31 3.09 4.52
N LEU A 53 -8.01 4.17 5.24
CA LEU A 53 -6.63 4.59 5.53
C LEU A 53 -5.99 3.86 6.70
N PHE A 54 -6.76 3.52 7.74
CA PHE A 54 -6.25 2.99 9.00
C PHE A 54 -6.56 1.50 9.24
N ASN A 55 -7.26 0.81 8.34
CA ASN A 55 -7.42 -0.64 8.48
C ASN A 55 -6.08 -1.35 8.26
N GLU A 56 -5.83 -2.34 9.11
CA GLU A 56 -4.60 -3.14 9.17
C GLU A 56 -4.81 -4.53 8.52
N GLU A 57 -5.77 -4.66 7.60
CA GLU A 57 -5.94 -5.92 6.88
C GLU A 57 -4.69 -6.22 6.04
N LEU A 58 -4.40 -7.49 5.77
CA LEU A 58 -3.29 -7.84 4.87
C LEU A 58 -3.50 -7.23 3.47
N GLY A 59 -2.40 -6.82 2.84
CA GLY A 59 -2.42 -6.24 1.48
C GLY A 59 -3.06 -7.19 0.47
N ARG A 60 -3.80 -6.62 -0.49
CA ARG A 60 -4.43 -7.33 -1.61
C ARG A 60 -3.91 -6.81 -2.95
#